data_AF-A0A1G6EJW1-F1
#
_entry.id   AF-A0A1G6EJW1-F1
#
_cell.length_a   1.000
_cell.length_b   1.000
_cell.length_c   1.000
_cell.angle_alpha   90.00
_cell.angle_beta   90.00
_cell.angle_gamma   90.00
#
_symmetry.space_group_name_H-M   'P 1'
#
loop_
_entity.id
_entity.type
_entity.pdbx_description
1 polymer ?
#
loop_
_entity_poly.entity_id
_entity_poly.type
_entity_poly.pdbx_seq_one_letter_code
_entity_poly.pdbx_strand_id
1 'polypeptide(L)'
;MADKWHSPVSRVCETCGSAFTVQYQSTRRPGGGRYCTQKCNPRIDELNRSRVALAIGPKLAVVNAACATCGRSFRTRVKNIARGGGRFCSRACNPAYARRFEPAEKIRRHNLRRNYGLTTSEFEQMRLAQKGRCAICRSLPDEPHGVLVVDHCHMSDRVRQLLCNNCNMAVGLLRDDPVTATRLAAYLLRHDPDEADADLALSIIRQAFPSEDVA
;
A
#
# COMPACT_ATOMS: atom_id res chain seq x y z
N MET A 1 27.15 56.97 -8.78
CA MET A 1 27.17 55.59 -8.25
C MET A 1 25.74 55.28 -7.80
N ALA A 2 25.01 54.39 -8.48
CA ALA A 2 23.62 54.11 -8.16
C ALA A 2 23.49 53.55 -6.74
N ASP A 3 22.55 54.08 -5.96
CA ASP A 3 22.30 53.65 -4.58
C ASP A 3 21.85 52.18 -4.58
N LYS A 4 22.75 51.31 -4.12
CA LYS A 4 22.55 49.87 -3.99
C LYS A 4 21.33 49.54 -3.13
N TRP A 5 20.90 50.44 -2.24
CA TRP A 5 19.76 50.24 -1.35
C TRP A 5 18.39 50.25 -2.05
N HIS A 6 18.24 50.98 -3.15
CA HIS A 6 16.99 51.10 -3.90
C HIS A 6 17.02 50.39 -5.26
N SER A 7 18.10 49.65 -5.51
CA SER A 7 18.28 48.94 -6.77
C SER A 7 17.40 47.68 -6.79
N PRO A 8 16.61 47.45 -7.86
CA PRO A 8 15.87 46.22 -8.03
C PRO A 8 16.82 45.05 -8.29
N VAL A 9 16.50 43.89 -7.73
CA VAL A 9 17.23 42.65 -7.88
C VAL A 9 16.34 41.64 -8.60
N SER A 10 16.83 41.06 -9.68
CA SER A 10 16.15 39.99 -10.40
C SER A 10 16.23 38.68 -9.61
N ARG A 11 15.08 38.00 -9.49
CA ARG A 11 14.92 36.72 -8.82
C ARG A 11 14.03 35.80 -9.66
N VAL A 12 14.11 34.51 -9.38
CA VAL A 12 13.22 33.50 -9.93
C VAL A 12 12.33 32.99 -8.81
N CYS A 13 11.02 32.93 -9.04
CA CYS A 13 10.09 32.47 -8.04
C CYS A 13 10.29 30.98 -7.77
N GLU A 14 10.47 30.61 -6.50
CA GLU A 14 10.66 29.21 -6.09
C GLU A 14 9.42 28.32 -6.31
N THR A 15 8.24 28.90 -6.56
CA THR A 15 6.98 28.16 -6.72
C THR A 15 6.53 28.03 -8.16
N CYS A 16 6.53 29.12 -8.94
CA CYS A 16 6.04 29.11 -10.32
C CYS A 16 7.15 29.29 -11.36
N GLY A 17 8.41 29.47 -10.95
CA GLY A 17 9.56 29.59 -11.85
C GLY A 17 9.62 30.89 -12.66
N SER A 18 8.67 31.82 -12.49
CA SER A 18 8.69 33.08 -13.22
C SER A 18 9.76 34.04 -12.70
N ALA A 19 10.40 34.77 -13.62
CA ALA A 19 11.32 35.86 -13.29
C ALA A 19 10.53 37.06 -12.74
N PHE A 20 11.05 37.69 -11.69
CA PHE A 20 10.45 38.88 -11.09
C PHE A 20 11.52 39.74 -10.41
N THR A 21 11.20 41.02 -10.19
CA THR A 21 12.10 41.97 -9.53
C THR A 21 11.65 42.28 -8.11
N VAL A 22 12.60 42.34 -7.20
CA VAL A 22 12.37 42.73 -5.80
C VAL A 22 13.35 43.81 -5.38
N GLN A 23 12.92 44.67 -4.45
CA GLN A 23 13.82 45.65 -3.85
C GLN A 23 14.97 44.93 -3.12
N TYR A 24 16.20 45.43 -3.27
CA TYR A 24 17.39 44.85 -2.61
C TYR A 24 17.18 44.64 -1.11
N GLN A 25 16.54 45.60 -0.44
CA GLN A 25 16.17 45.55 0.99
C GLN A 25 15.37 44.30 1.36
N SER A 26 14.43 43.90 0.52
CA SER A 26 13.57 42.72 0.74
C SER A 26 14.38 41.42 0.73
N THR A 27 15.50 41.38 0.02
CA THR A 27 16.36 40.19 -0.06
C THR A 27 17.23 39.98 1.18
N ARG A 28 17.39 41.01 2.04
CA ARG A 28 18.21 40.91 3.26
C ARG A 28 17.52 40.12 4.37
N ARG A 29 16.19 40.02 4.34
CA ARG A 29 15.43 39.24 5.32
C ARG A 29 15.54 37.76 4.99
N PRO A 30 15.72 36.86 5.98
CA PRO A 30 15.67 35.43 5.75
C PRO A 30 14.37 35.02 5.05
N GLY A 31 14.48 34.51 3.82
CA GLY A 31 13.34 34.11 2.99
C GLY A 31 12.66 35.23 2.20
N GLY A 32 13.19 36.46 2.23
CA GLY A 32 12.66 37.58 1.47
C GLY A 32 13.07 37.55 -0.01
N GLY A 33 12.15 37.92 -0.90
CA GLY A 33 12.37 37.93 -2.35
C GLY A 33 12.38 36.56 -3.03
N ARG A 34 11.77 35.54 -2.41
CA ARG A 34 11.66 34.16 -2.95
C ARG A 34 10.44 33.92 -3.84
N TYR A 35 9.39 34.73 -3.68
CA TYR A 35 8.11 34.51 -4.34
C TYR A 35 7.62 35.78 -5.02
N CYS A 36 7.07 35.65 -6.24
CA CYS A 36 6.63 36.78 -7.06
C CYS A 36 5.33 37.44 -6.55
N THR A 37 4.48 36.69 -5.86
CA THR A 37 3.20 37.19 -5.30
C THR A 37 2.87 36.51 -3.98
N GLN A 38 1.87 37.04 -3.25
CA GLN A 38 1.32 36.40 -2.05
C GLN A 38 0.77 34.99 -2.36
N LYS A 39 0.20 34.76 -3.54
CA LYS A 39 -0.32 33.45 -3.98
C LYS A 39 0.79 32.40 -4.14
N CYS A 40 1.99 32.83 -4.48
CA CYS A 40 3.15 31.94 -4.60
C CYS A 40 3.85 31.69 -3.26
N ASN A 41 3.48 32.38 -2.17
CA ASN A 41 4.12 32.19 -0.88
C ASN A 41 3.39 31.10 -0.07
N PRO A 42 3.99 29.92 0.17
CA PRO A 42 3.33 28.84 0.91
C PRO A 42 2.99 29.19 2.36
N ARG A 43 3.64 30.20 2.95
CA ARG A 43 3.27 30.71 4.29
C ARG A 43 1.92 31.43 4.30
N ILE A 44 1.51 32.00 3.17
CA ILE A 44 0.20 32.67 3.05
C ILE A 44 -0.93 31.64 3.14
N ASP A 45 -0.74 30.43 2.60
CA ASP A 45 -1.74 29.35 2.74
C ASP A 45 -1.96 28.92 4.19
N GLU A 46 -0.89 28.84 4.99
CA GLU A 46 -0.97 28.50 6.41
C GLU A 46 -1.69 29.59 7.23
N LEU A 47 -1.40 30.86 6.93
CA LEU A 47 -2.10 32.01 7.51
C LEU A 47 -3.59 32.02 7.12
N ASN A 48 -3.89 31.79 5.84
CA ASN A 48 -5.27 31.72 5.34
C ASN A 48 -6.06 30.56 5.98
N ARG A 49 -5.45 29.37 6.14
CA ARG A 49 -6.04 28.25 6.88
C ARG A 49 -6.33 28.60 8.35
N SER A 50 -5.46 29.39 8.98
CA SER A 50 -5.69 29.86 10.35
C SER A 50 -6.81 30.89 10.46
N ARG A 51 -7.01 31.74 9.45
CA ARG A 51 -8.15 32.69 9.39
C ARG A 51 -9.49 31.99 9.21
N VAL A 52 -9.53 30.86 8.48
CA VAL A 52 -10.75 30.02 8.37
C VAL A 52 -11.21 29.54 9.75
N ALA A 53 -10.27 29.21 10.65
CA ALA A 53 -10.65 28.86 12.01
C ALA A 53 -11.31 30.04 12.72
N LEU A 54 -10.69 31.23 12.73
CA LEU A 54 -11.25 32.42 13.37
C LEU A 54 -12.67 32.78 12.89
N ALA A 55 -12.97 32.58 11.61
CA ALA A 55 -14.29 32.88 11.03
C ALA A 55 -15.40 31.90 11.48
N ILE A 56 -15.05 30.63 11.72
CA ILE A 56 -16.02 29.56 12.04
C ILE A 56 -16.07 29.30 13.56
N GLY A 57 -15.01 29.65 14.30
CA GLY A 57 -14.93 29.57 15.76
C GLY A 57 -13.60 29.01 16.29
N PRO A 58 -13.49 28.76 17.61
CA PRO A 58 -12.27 28.20 18.19
C PRO A 58 -11.83 26.91 17.50
N LYS A 59 -10.53 26.68 17.30
CA LYS A 59 -9.98 25.50 16.59
C LYS A 59 -10.54 24.16 17.09
N LEU A 60 -10.83 24.06 18.39
CA LEU A 60 -11.36 22.84 19.02
C LEU A 60 -12.89 22.78 19.06
N ALA A 61 -13.59 23.87 18.73
CA ALA A 61 -15.04 23.90 18.70
C ALA A 61 -15.59 22.85 17.73
N VAL A 62 -16.68 22.20 18.14
CA VAL A 62 -17.44 21.25 17.33
C VAL A 62 -18.57 22.01 16.66
N VAL A 63 -18.63 21.93 15.34
CA VAL A 63 -19.63 22.60 14.50
C VAL A 63 -20.31 21.60 13.59
N ASN A 64 -21.51 21.93 13.12
CA ASN A 64 -22.21 21.15 12.10
C ASN A 64 -21.70 21.53 10.71
N ALA A 65 -21.42 20.53 9.88
CA ALA A 65 -21.03 20.67 8.49
C ALA A 65 -21.93 19.78 7.60
N ALA A 66 -22.19 20.22 6.37
CA ALA A 66 -22.93 19.43 5.39
C ALA A 66 -21.97 18.53 4.59
N CYS A 67 -22.33 17.26 4.42
CA CYS A 67 -21.57 16.35 3.58
C CYS A 67 -21.70 16.75 2.10
N ALA A 68 -20.58 16.97 1.41
CA ALA A 68 -20.56 17.31 -0.01
C ALA A 68 -21.05 16.19 -0.94
N THR A 69 -21.18 14.96 -0.43
CA THR A 69 -21.65 13.80 -1.20
C THR A 69 -23.12 13.49 -0.96
N CYS A 70 -23.56 13.45 0.30
CA CYS A 70 -24.93 13.04 0.65
C CYS A 70 -25.79 14.14 1.27
N GLY A 71 -25.27 15.37 1.41
CA GLY A 71 -25.99 16.51 2.01
C GLY A 71 -26.22 16.43 3.52
N ARG A 72 -26.08 15.25 4.14
CA ARG A 72 -26.34 15.04 5.58
C ARG A 72 -25.47 15.95 6.45
N SER A 73 -26.09 16.56 7.46
CA SER A 73 -25.39 17.30 8.51
C SER A 73 -24.63 16.35 9.45
N PHE A 74 -23.37 16.67 9.74
CA PHE A 74 -22.52 15.93 10.66
C PHE A 74 -21.62 16.85 11.48
N ARG A 75 -21.22 16.37 12.67
CA ARG A 75 -20.36 17.13 13.58
C ARG A 75 -18.89 16.98 13.21
N THR A 76 -18.17 18.08 13.11
CA THR A 76 -16.71 18.09 12.90
C THR A 76 -16.07 19.23 13.69
N ARG A 77 -14.75 19.18 13.88
CA ARG A 77 -14.01 20.26 14.56
C ARG A 77 -13.57 21.32 13.57
N VAL A 78 -13.57 22.59 13.99
CA VAL A 78 -13.12 23.72 13.17
C VAL A 78 -11.69 23.52 12.64
N LYS A 79 -10.78 22.96 13.44
CA LYS A 79 -9.41 22.63 12.98
C LYS A 79 -9.35 21.66 11.80
N ASN A 80 -10.35 20.79 11.63
CA ASN A 80 -10.40 19.86 10.51
C ASN A 80 -10.85 20.61 9.24
N ILE A 81 -11.85 21.48 9.36
CA ILE A 81 -12.32 22.35 8.26
C ILE A 81 -11.21 23.28 7.80
N ALA A 82 -10.51 23.93 8.75
CA ALA A 82 -9.38 24.81 8.49
C ALA A 82 -8.22 24.12 7.73
N ARG A 83 -8.08 22.80 7.84
CA ARG A 83 -7.09 21.99 7.11
C ARG A 83 -7.61 21.45 5.78
N GLY A 84 -8.80 21.88 5.32
CA GLY A 84 -9.46 21.38 4.12
C GLY A 84 -10.21 20.06 4.30
N GLY A 85 -10.33 19.57 5.54
CA GLY A 85 -11.17 18.42 5.90
C GLY A 85 -12.62 18.82 6.18
N GLY A 86 -13.38 17.93 6.85
CA GLY A 86 -14.76 18.24 7.25
C GLY A 86 -15.74 18.38 6.07
N ARG A 87 -15.41 17.84 4.89
CA ARG A 87 -16.28 17.83 3.70
C ARG A 87 -17.22 16.64 3.61
N PHE A 88 -16.89 15.53 4.26
CA PHE A 88 -17.62 14.26 4.13
C PHE A 88 -17.93 13.68 5.49
N CYS A 89 -19.13 13.14 5.67
CA CYS A 89 -19.60 12.59 6.93
C CYS A 89 -18.99 11.21 7.27
N SER A 90 -18.46 10.50 6.27
CA SER A 90 -17.92 9.15 6.43
C SER A 90 -16.85 8.84 5.37
N ARG A 91 -16.12 7.74 5.57
CA ARG A 91 -15.18 7.19 4.58
C ARG A 91 -15.87 6.82 3.27
N ALA A 92 -17.08 6.26 3.35
CA ALA A 92 -17.89 5.91 2.17
C ALA A 92 -18.27 7.14 1.34
N CYS A 93 -18.57 8.27 2.00
CA CYS A 93 -18.87 9.53 1.30
C CYS A 93 -17.63 10.26 0.79
N ASN A 94 -16.41 9.86 1.15
CA ASN A 94 -15.19 10.53 0.71
C ASN A 94 -14.67 9.89 -0.59
N PRO A 95 -14.81 10.51 -1.77
CA PRO A 95 -14.37 9.93 -3.03
C PRO A 95 -12.84 9.78 -3.12
N ALA A 96 -12.06 10.53 -2.33
CA ALA A 96 -10.63 10.35 -2.24
C ALA A 96 -10.25 9.10 -1.41
N TYR A 97 -11.15 8.59 -0.57
CA TYR A 97 -10.92 7.37 0.21
C TYR A 97 -10.96 6.12 -0.68
N ALA A 98 -11.91 6.03 -1.61
CA ALA A 98 -11.97 4.93 -2.60
C ALA A 98 -10.72 4.91 -3.50
N ARG A 99 -10.28 6.08 -3.97
CA ARG A 99 -9.07 6.26 -4.80
C ARG A 99 -7.75 5.90 -4.09
N ARG A 100 -7.74 5.67 -2.77
CA ARG A 100 -6.53 5.19 -2.07
C ARG A 100 -6.24 3.72 -2.33
N PHE A 101 -7.25 2.93 -2.68
CA PHE A 101 -7.12 1.50 -2.90
C PHE A 101 -6.91 1.14 -4.39
N GLU A 102 -7.34 2.02 -5.29
CA GLU A 102 -7.15 1.88 -6.74
C GLU A 102 -5.67 1.74 -7.18
N PRO A 103 -4.69 2.47 -6.60
CA PRO A 103 -3.27 2.23 -6.87
C PRO A 103 -2.81 0.85 -6.44
N ALA A 104 -3.28 0.35 -5.29
CA ALA A 104 -2.86 -0.95 -4.75
C ALA A 104 -3.39 -2.11 -5.61
N GLU A 105 -4.64 -2.05 -6.06
CA GLU A 105 -5.20 -3.04 -6.98
C GLU A 105 -4.54 -2.98 -8.35
N LYS A 106 -4.26 -1.78 -8.87
CA LYS A 106 -3.53 -1.59 -10.13
C LYS A 106 -2.10 -2.14 -10.03
N ILE A 107 -1.41 -1.91 -8.91
CA ILE A 107 -0.08 -2.47 -8.62
C ILE A 107 -0.14 -3.99 -8.52
N ARG A 108 -1.12 -4.55 -7.79
CA ARG A 108 -1.29 -6.01 -7.66
C ARG A 108 -1.52 -6.66 -9.02
N ARG A 109 -2.42 -6.11 -9.83
CA ARG A 109 -2.69 -6.59 -11.20
C ARG A 109 -1.44 -6.49 -12.08
N HIS A 110 -0.72 -5.38 -12.00
CA HIS A 110 0.53 -5.19 -12.72
C HIS A 110 1.58 -6.23 -12.31
N ASN A 111 1.76 -6.48 -11.01
CA ASN A 111 2.74 -7.43 -10.49
C ASN A 111 2.37 -8.87 -10.82
N LEU A 112 1.09 -9.25 -10.74
CA LEU A 112 0.61 -10.57 -11.15
C LEU A 112 0.98 -10.87 -12.60
N ARG A 113 0.71 -9.90 -13.48
CA ARG A 113 0.99 -10.04 -14.90
C ARG A 113 2.48 -9.98 -15.22
N ARG A 114 3.23 -9.08 -14.58
CA ARG A 114 4.66 -8.89 -14.82
C ARG A 114 5.48 -10.07 -14.31
N ASN A 115 5.21 -10.55 -13.09
CA ASN A 115 6.07 -11.51 -12.42
C ASN A 115 5.66 -12.96 -12.70
N TYR A 116 4.37 -13.21 -12.96
CA TYR A 116 3.84 -14.57 -13.07
C TYR A 116 3.09 -14.82 -14.38
N GLY A 117 2.95 -13.81 -15.24
CA GLY A 117 2.15 -13.93 -16.47
C GLY A 117 0.64 -14.08 -16.22
N LEU A 118 0.17 -13.90 -14.98
CA LEU A 118 -1.23 -14.15 -14.61
C LEU A 118 -2.10 -12.89 -14.67
N THR A 119 -3.33 -13.09 -15.10
CA THR A 119 -4.43 -12.15 -14.93
C THR A 119 -5.04 -12.27 -13.54
N THR A 120 -5.79 -11.25 -13.11
CA THR A 120 -6.57 -11.32 -11.86
C THR A 120 -7.59 -12.46 -11.87
N SER A 121 -8.17 -12.78 -13.04
CA SER A 121 -9.15 -13.87 -13.16
C SER A 121 -8.50 -15.25 -13.01
N GLU A 122 -7.34 -15.47 -13.60
CA GLU A 122 -6.61 -16.74 -13.46
C GLU A 122 -6.19 -16.96 -12.00
N PHE A 123 -5.69 -15.92 -11.34
CA PHE A 123 -5.39 -15.99 -9.90
C PHE A 123 -6.64 -16.37 -9.09
N GLU A 124 -7.80 -15.78 -9.38
CA GLU A 124 -9.03 -16.10 -8.66
C GLU A 124 -9.53 -17.52 -8.97
N GLN A 125 -9.40 -17.98 -10.21
CA GLN A 125 -9.70 -19.38 -10.58
C GLN A 125 -8.81 -20.36 -9.79
N MET A 126 -7.51 -20.09 -9.67
CA MET A 126 -6.61 -20.89 -8.82
C MET A 126 -7.07 -20.87 -7.36
N ARG A 127 -7.44 -19.70 -6.84
CA ARG A 127 -7.95 -19.56 -5.46
C ARG A 127 -9.21 -20.39 -5.24
N LEU A 128 -10.16 -20.32 -6.16
CA LEU A 128 -11.43 -21.07 -6.08
C LEU A 128 -11.19 -22.57 -6.20
N ALA A 129 -10.32 -23.02 -7.13
CA ALA A 129 -9.95 -24.42 -7.28
C ALA A 129 -9.31 -24.98 -5.99
N GLN A 130 -8.53 -24.16 -5.28
CA GLN A 130 -7.96 -24.49 -3.98
C GLN A 130 -8.90 -24.25 -2.78
N LYS A 131 -10.17 -23.91 -3.01
CA LYS A 131 -11.16 -23.56 -1.97
C LYS A 131 -10.66 -22.46 -1.02
N GLY A 132 -9.86 -21.54 -1.53
CA GLY A 132 -9.26 -20.44 -0.77
C GLY A 132 -8.14 -20.85 0.19
N ARG A 133 -7.60 -22.07 0.10
CA ARG A 133 -6.62 -22.62 1.05
C ARG A 133 -5.22 -22.73 0.46
N CYS A 134 -4.21 -22.70 1.33
CA CYS A 134 -2.84 -23.03 0.97
C CYS A 134 -2.77 -24.45 0.38
N ALA A 135 -2.03 -24.65 -0.71
CA ALA A 135 -1.93 -25.97 -1.33
C ALA A 135 -1.17 -27.00 -0.46
N ILE A 136 -0.27 -26.53 0.40
CA ILE A 136 0.55 -27.37 1.31
C ILE A 136 -0.18 -27.60 2.63
N CYS A 137 -0.26 -26.58 3.50
CA CYS A 137 -0.79 -26.75 4.87
C CYS A 137 -2.32 -26.66 4.97
N ARG A 138 -3.03 -26.41 3.86
CA ARG A 138 -4.50 -26.30 3.80
C ARG A 138 -5.12 -25.21 4.69
N SER A 139 -4.31 -24.29 5.23
CA SER A 139 -4.80 -23.17 6.02
C SER A 139 -5.57 -22.14 5.18
N LEU A 140 -6.52 -21.45 5.79
CA LEU A 140 -7.21 -20.31 5.20
C LEU A 140 -6.38 -19.02 5.31
N PRO A 141 -6.70 -17.94 4.57
CA PRO A 141 -5.93 -16.70 4.56
C PRO A 141 -6.11 -15.84 5.83
N ASP A 142 -7.19 -16.06 6.57
CA ASP A 142 -7.57 -15.41 7.83
C ASP A 142 -7.10 -16.19 9.08
N GLU A 143 -6.58 -17.40 8.89
CA GLU A 143 -5.81 -18.14 9.90
C GLU A 143 -4.40 -17.53 10.07
N PRO A 144 -3.63 -17.88 11.13
CA PRO A 144 -2.36 -17.21 11.49
C PRO A 144 -1.26 -17.20 10.41
N HIS A 145 -1.47 -17.86 9.26
CA HIS A 145 -0.51 -18.01 8.18
C HIS A 145 -0.68 -16.99 7.04
N GLY A 146 -1.68 -16.11 7.11
CA GLY A 146 -1.80 -14.91 6.28
C GLY A 146 -2.21 -15.14 4.82
N VAL A 147 -1.99 -14.11 3.98
CA VAL A 147 -2.47 -14.03 2.59
C VAL A 147 -1.82 -15.09 1.67
N LEU A 148 -2.59 -15.62 0.72
CA LEU A 148 -2.09 -16.50 -0.32
C LEU A 148 -1.21 -15.77 -1.35
N VAL A 149 -0.05 -16.34 -1.64
CA VAL A 149 0.92 -15.89 -2.63
C VAL A 149 1.08 -16.91 -3.75
N VAL A 150 1.54 -16.45 -4.92
CA VAL A 150 1.79 -17.31 -6.09
C VAL A 150 3.15 -17.98 -5.93
N ASP A 151 3.15 -19.30 -5.82
CA ASP A 151 4.37 -20.11 -5.88
C ASP A 151 4.74 -20.40 -7.34
N HIS A 152 6.03 -20.31 -7.67
CA HIS A 152 6.55 -20.54 -9.01
C HIS A 152 7.93 -21.17 -8.93
N CYS A 153 8.26 -21.98 -9.93
CA CYS A 153 9.58 -22.58 -10.03
C CYS A 153 10.61 -21.52 -10.44
N HIS A 154 11.62 -21.28 -9.61
CA HIS A 154 12.67 -20.29 -9.91
C HIS A 154 13.57 -20.63 -11.11
N MET A 155 13.51 -21.86 -11.64
CA MET A 155 14.28 -22.28 -12.83
C MET A 155 13.50 -22.18 -14.14
N SER A 156 12.18 -22.33 -14.10
CA SER A 156 11.34 -22.38 -15.31
C SER A 156 10.28 -21.30 -15.38
N ASP A 157 10.20 -20.45 -14.35
CA ASP A 157 9.15 -19.44 -14.12
C ASP A 157 7.71 -20.00 -14.14
N ARG A 158 7.57 -21.34 -14.16
CA ARG A 158 6.26 -21.99 -14.20
C ARG A 158 5.58 -21.82 -12.84
N VAL A 159 4.42 -21.16 -12.88
CA VAL A 159 3.50 -21.09 -11.73
C VAL A 159 3.09 -22.50 -11.31
N ARG A 160 3.22 -22.79 -10.01
CA ARG A 160 2.75 -24.03 -9.39
C ARG A 160 1.35 -23.80 -8.82
N GLN A 161 1.25 -23.38 -7.57
CA GLN A 161 -0.01 -23.24 -6.84
C GLN A 161 0.00 -22.01 -5.93
N LEU A 162 -1.11 -21.74 -5.24
CA LEU A 162 -1.16 -20.69 -4.22
C LEU A 162 -0.77 -21.27 -2.86
N LEU A 163 0.19 -20.63 -2.20
CA LEU A 163 0.69 -21.01 -0.88
C LEU A 163 0.48 -19.87 0.13
N CYS A 164 0.43 -20.18 1.42
CA CYS A 164 0.60 -19.15 2.44
C CYS A 164 2.08 -18.70 2.49
N ASN A 165 2.35 -17.53 3.09
CA ASN A 165 3.71 -16.98 3.15
C ASN A 165 4.72 -17.94 3.80
N ASN A 166 4.32 -18.63 4.87
CA ASN A 166 5.21 -19.54 5.60
C ASN A 166 5.60 -20.74 4.74
N CYS A 167 4.63 -21.36 4.06
CA CYS A 167 4.91 -22.47 3.17
C CYS A 167 5.75 -22.03 1.97
N ASN A 168 5.44 -20.89 1.36
CA ASN A 168 6.23 -20.35 0.24
C ASN A 168 7.69 -20.08 0.65
N MET A 169 7.89 -19.49 1.83
CA MET A 169 9.24 -19.27 2.38
C MET A 169 9.96 -20.59 2.68
N ALA A 170 9.27 -21.59 3.24
CA ALA A 170 9.85 -22.89 3.51
C ALA A 170 10.33 -23.58 2.24
N VAL A 171 9.56 -23.53 1.14
CA VAL A 171 9.98 -24.05 -0.17
C VAL A 171 11.28 -23.40 -0.63
N GLY A 172 11.38 -22.06 -0.52
CA GLY A 172 12.59 -21.33 -0.85
C GLY A 172 13.79 -21.67 0.06
N LEU A 173 13.58 -21.85 1.36
CA LEU A 173 14.61 -22.25 2.31
C LEU A 173 15.14 -23.67 2.03
N LEU A 174 14.28 -24.55 1.54
CA LEU A 174 14.63 -25.88 1.05
C LEU A 174 15.18 -25.88 -0.38
N ARG A 175 15.33 -24.69 -0.99
CA ARG A 175 15.87 -24.47 -2.34
C ARG A 175 15.13 -25.24 -3.43
N ASP A 176 13.82 -25.38 -3.28
CA ASP A 176 12.99 -26.15 -4.22
C ASP A 176 13.43 -27.62 -4.38
N ASP A 177 14.24 -28.17 -3.47
CA ASP A 177 14.76 -29.53 -3.56
C ASP A 177 13.84 -30.54 -2.83
N PRO A 178 13.13 -31.42 -3.57
CA PRO A 178 12.24 -32.40 -2.97
C PRO A 178 12.99 -33.40 -2.09
N VAL A 179 14.26 -33.71 -2.40
CA VAL A 179 15.04 -34.67 -1.59
C VAL A 179 15.34 -34.09 -0.22
N THR A 180 15.74 -32.81 -0.16
CA THR A 180 15.95 -32.10 1.11
C THR A 180 14.65 -31.96 1.90
N ALA A 181 13.52 -31.69 1.23
CA ALA A 181 12.20 -31.67 1.88
C ALA A 181 11.81 -33.01 2.51
N THR A 182 12.04 -34.14 1.80
CA THR A 182 11.80 -35.48 2.34
C THR A 182 12.70 -35.79 3.54
N ARG A 183 13.98 -35.39 3.48
CA ARG A 183 14.92 -35.54 4.61
C ARG A 183 14.45 -34.74 5.84
N LEU A 184 13.91 -33.54 5.64
CA LEU A 184 13.33 -32.74 6.73
C LEU A 184 12.13 -33.45 7.36
N ALA A 185 11.20 -33.97 6.56
CA ALA A 185 10.05 -34.71 7.07
C ALA A 185 10.49 -35.95 7.88
N ALA A 186 11.43 -36.74 7.35
CA ALA A 186 11.99 -37.89 8.06
C ALA A 186 12.74 -37.51 9.34
N TYR A 187 13.39 -36.34 9.38
CA TYR A 187 14.04 -35.82 10.57
C TYR A 187 13.02 -35.53 11.68
N LEU A 188 11.91 -34.85 11.34
CA LEU A 188 10.86 -34.48 12.31
C LEU A 188 10.19 -35.73 12.88
N LEU A 189 9.75 -36.67 12.03
CA LEU A 189 9.09 -37.90 12.47
C LEU A 189 9.98 -38.78 13.38
N ARG A 190 11.31 -38.74 13.18
CA ARG A 190 12.23 -39.51 14.03
C ARG A 190 12.39 -38.91 15.43
N HIS A 191 12.30 -37.59 15.56
CA HIS A 191 12.59 -36.88 16.81
C HIS A 191 11.34 -36.50 17.59
N ASP A 192 10.20 -36.39 16.92
CA ASP A 192 8.87 -36.16 17.49
C ASP A 192 7.88 -37.21 16.94
N PRO A 193 8.02 -38.49 17.35
CA PRO A 193 7.26 -39.57 16.76
C PRO A 193 5.79 -39.55 17.21
N ASP A 194 4.91 -39.29 16.25
CA ASP A 194 3.48 -39.57 16.33
C ASP A 194 3.12 -40.54 15.20
N GLU A 195 2.58 -41.71 15.56
CA GLU A 195 2.26 -42.77 14.59
C GLU A 195 1.21 -42.31 13.56
N ALA A 196 0.26 -41.46 13.96
CA ALA A 196 -0.76 -40.95 13.05
C ALA A 196 -0.15 -39.94 12.05
N ASP A 197 0.78 -39.10 12.50
CA ASP A 197 1.49 -38.16 11.62
C ASP A 197 2.42 -38.89 10.65
N ALA A 198 3.06 -39.98 11.08
CA ALA A 198 3.90 -40.80 10.22
C ALA A 198 3.10 -41.47 9.10
N ASP A 199 1.97 -42.09 9.43
CA ASP A 199 1.07 -42.72 8.45
C ASP A 199 0.49 -41.70 7.48
N LEU A 200 0.06 -40.54 7.99
CA LEU A 200 -0.45 -39.46 7.16
C LEU A 200 0.63 -38.95 6.19
N ALA A 201 1.85 -38.68 6.68
CA ALA A 201 2.95 -38.21 5.85
C ALA A 201 3.31 -39.21 4.74
N LEU A 202 3.35 -40.51 5.06
CA LEU A 202 3.57 -41.57 4.08
C LEU A 202 2.46 -41.65 3.04
N SER A 203 1.19 -41.49 3.46
CA SER A 203 0.06 -41.47 2.53
C SER A 203 0.13 -40.31 1.54
N ILE A 204 0.52 -39.12 1.98
CA ILE A 204 0.69 -37.92 1.14
C ILE A 204 1.79 -38.15 0.11
N ILE A 205 2.93 -38.70 0.53
CA ILE A 205 4.06 -39.00 -0.37
C ILE A 205 3.62 -40.04 -1.42
N ARG A 206 2.91 -41.09 -1.03
CA ARG A 206 2.40 -42.12 -1.96
C ARG A 206 1.43 -41.53 -2.99
N GLN A 207 0.52 -40.66 -2.56
CA GLN A 207 -0.43 -40.00 -3.47
C GLN A 207 0.24 -39.06 -4.48
N ALA A 208 1.44 -38.56 -4.18
CA ALA A 208 2.18 -37.68 -5.08
C ALA A 208 2.78 -38.41 -6.30
N PHE A 209 2.93 -39.73 -6.22
CA PHE A 209 3.37 -40.59 -7.32
C PHE A 209 2.18 -41.47 -7.73
N PRO A 210 1.45 -41.16 -8.82
CA PRO A 210 0.51 -42.13 -9.35
C PRO A 210 1.29 -43.41 -9.64
N SER A 211 0.82 -44.54 -9.08
CA SER A 211 1.34 -45.86 -9.41
C SER A 211 1.42 -45.95 -10.94
N GLU A 212 2.62 -46.26 -11.45
CA GLU A 212 2.75 -46.68 -12.83
C GLU A 212 1.66 -47.73 -13.08
N ASP A 213 0.77 -47.46 -14.04
CA ASP A 213 0.00 -48.51 -14.68
C ASP A 213 1.04 -49.44 -15.29
N VAL A 214 1.45 -50.44 -14.51
CA VAL A 214 2.18 -51.60 -14.97
C VAL A 214 1.21 -52.37 -15.85
N ALA A 215 1.20 -52.02 -17.13
CA ALA A 215 0.65 -52.83 -18.20
C ALA A 215 1.65 -53.92 -18.60
#